data_AF-A0A6A5HWX2-F1
#
_entry.id   AF-A0A6A5HWX2-F1
#
_cell.length_a   1.000
_cell.length_b   1.000
_cell.length_c   1.000
_cell.angle_alpha   90.00
_cell.angle_beta   90.00
_cell.angle_gamma   90.00
#
_symmetry.space_group_name_H-M   'P 1'
#
loop_
_entity.id
_entity.type
_entity.pdbx_description
1 polymer ?
#
loop_
_entity_poly.entity_id
_entity_poly.type
_entity_poly.pdbx_seq_one_letter_code
_entity_poly.pdbx_strand_id
1 'polypeptide(L)'
;MVLNASDYVTEPKIEPHEEKSHPEPKLEPLEHPIPLQEPKLEPPDEMEWMQPKIEAIDDFETNYQPPNEYQEILEHQFEQKPGIIDDSQPSTSLQDCKTEFGHVDHAVRSETKTCTLCSATQQRDKMRAVTSKMQRTILIVARLLQSLITMKEAKELMSETHNVVCESHFEESVGIFDVSYGKKELRSLVKELRPGIKFGDFIQVIQRFLGKQGEKMQHVAKIKPASIPCKTTHKPPQETDGHCSLCSKCQPLSIMSKIPNVDHILVIIIGSILRQTYTIGQAQIFLQLVDTCYICHEHFPSACQEICKFLGIEDLRLVSTCEMDRLKELMQSVNRVFPGYSDAKVEEIVIRFYETYKKVIEATPRPPAIVPAKPTPAIAQKPPNARYLQCALCSEPKSRSEQKKVFGGDRLVIIVGHVLLGIYSIPQMKKMVEGKKDIIVCHSHFSDALRGILETLAVDSVENIWKSPMNRIRYMMETVTALSHLSQASHLYFITFLEKFKLKYSDILSK
;
A
#
# COMPACT_ATOMS: atom_id res chain seq x y z
N MET A 1 -83.98 14.95 6.60
CA MET A 1 -84.02 15.56 5.25
C MET A 1 -82.68 15.32 4.58
N VAL A 2 -82.66 15.15 3.25
CA VAL A 2 -81.56 14.67 2.36
C VAL A 2 -81.51 13.13 2.31
N LEU A 3 -82.17 12.42 1.37
CA LEU A 3 -82.06 12.29 -0.10
C LEU A 3 -80.81 11.54 -0.64
N ASN A 4 -81.09 10.38 -1.26
CA ASN A 4 -80.49 9.61 -2.38
C ASN A 4 -79.21 10.18 -3.06
N ALA A 5 -78.32 9.40 -3.67
CA ALA A 5 -78.52 8.23 -4.53
C ALA A 5 -77.21 7.43 -4.69
N SER A 6 -77.35 6.18 -5.13
CA SER A 6 -76.28 5.27 -5.53
C SER A 6 -75.88 5.49 -6.98
N ASP A 7 -74.59 5.35 -7.30
CA ASP A 7 -74.15 5.05 -8.67
C ASP A 7 -73.07 3.96 -8.64
N TYR A 8 -73.41 2.85 -9.31
CA TYR A 8 -72.54 1.78 -9.74
C TYR A 8 -71.80 2.22 -11.01
N VAL A 9 -70.48 2.00 -11.08
CA VAL A 9 -69.78 1.91 -12.37
C VAL A 9 -68.90 0.67 -12.37
N THR A 10 -69.21 -0.18 -13.34
CA THR A 10 -68.69 -1.51 -13.64
C THR A 10 -67.29 -1.42 -14.27
N GLU A 11 -66.34 -2.20 -13.77
CA GLU A 11 -65.01 -2.39 -14.39
C GLU A 11 -65.11 -3.20 -15.70
N PRO A 12 -64.35 -2.86 -16.74
CA PRO A 12 -64.34 -3.61 -17.99
C PRO A 12 -63.46 -4.86 -17.89
N LYS A 13 -64.07 -5.98 -18.26
CA LYS A 13 -63.48 -7.31 -18.40
C LYS A 13 -62.61 -7.33 -19.68
N ILE A 14 -61.29 -7.42 -19.53
CA ILE A 14 -60.36 -7.60 -20.65
C ILE A 14 -60.20 -9.10 -20.90
N GLU A 15 -60.58 -9.55 -22.10
CA GLU A 15 -60.40 -10.91 -22.59
C GLU A 15 -58.91 -11.19 -22.91
N PRO A 16 -58.42 -12.42 -22.69
CA PRO A 16 -57.05 -12.79 -23.04
C PRO A 16 -56.93 -13.02 -24.55
N HIS A 17 -55.99 -12.29 -25.14
CA HIS A 17 -55.60 -12.40 -26.54
C HIS A 17 -54.86 -13.72 -26.77
N GLU A 18 -55.36 -14.53 -27.71
CA GLU A 18 -54.69 -15.73 -28.22
C GLU A 18 -53.38 -15.34 -28.92
N GLU A 19 -52.24 -15.80 -28.37
CA GLU A 19 -50.95 -15.71 -29.03
C GLU A 19 -50.61 -17.07 -29.64
N LYS A 20 -50.45 -17.04 -30.98
CA LYS A 20 -50.25 -18.20 -31.84
C LYS A 20 -48.92 -18.88 -31.54
N SER A 21 -49.00 -20.19 -31.34
CA SER A 21 -47.86 -21.11 -31.24
C SER A 21 -47.06 -21.16 -32.54
N HIS A 22 -45.77 -20.84 -32.46
CA HIS A 22 -44.77 -21.23 -33.45
C HIS A 22 -44.35 -22.69 -33.20
N PRO A 23 -44.11 -23.51 -34.25
CA PRO A 23 -43.77 -24.91 -34.09
C PRO A 23 -42.30 -25.08 -33.66
N GLU A 24 -42.10 -25.90 -32.63
CA GLU A 24 -40.79 -26.42 -32.23
C GLU A 24 -40.17 -27.26 -33.37
N PRO A 25 -38.85 -27.14 -33.61
CA PRO A 25 -38.14 -28.07 -34.49
C PRO A 25 -37.96 -29.41 -33.77
N LYS A 26 -38.58 -30.46 -34.31
CA LYS A 26 -38.31 -31.86 -33.95
C LYS A 26 -36.84 -32.17 -34.23
N LEU A 27 -36.06 -32.39 -33.17
CA LEU A 27 -34.76 -33.06 -33.25
C LEU A 27 -35.00 -34.56 -33.28
N GLU A 28 -34.72 -35.19 -34.42
CA GLU A 28 -34.63 -36.65 -34.56
C GLU A 28 -33.41 -37.19 -33.79
N PRO A 29 -33.52 -38.33 -33.08
CA PRO A 29 -32.36 -38.99 -32.50
C PRO A 29 -31.59 -39.75 -33.60
N LEU A 30 -30.39 -39.28 -33.93
CA LEU A 30 -29.42 -40.03 -34.71
C LEU A 30 -28.73 -41.06 -33.80
N GLU A 31 -29.28 -42.26 -33.72
CA GLU A 31 -28.63 -43.45 -33.16
C GLU A 31 -27.61 -44.01 -34.16
N HIS A 32 -26.33 -43.64 -34.05
CA HIS A 32 -25.23 -44.41 -34.64
C HIS A 32 -24.13 -44.61 -33.58
N PRO A 33 -23.90 -45.83 -33.07
CA PRO A 33 -22.78 -46.08 -32.18
C PRO A 33 -21.48 -46.12 -33.00
N ILE A 34 -20.63 -45.12 -32.80
CA ILE A 34 -19.23 -45.14 -33.27
C ILE A 34 -18.47 -46.10 -32.34
N PRO A 35 -17.82 -47.17 -32.85
CA PRO A 35 -16.97 -48.02 -32.04
C PRO A 35 -15.73 -47.22 -31.61
N LEU A 36 -15.60 -46.95 -30.30
CA LEU A 36 -14.34 -46.54 -29.70
C LEU A 36 -13.40 -47.75 -29.74
N GLN A 37 -12.61 -47.87 -30.79
CA GLN A 37 -11.36 -48.64 -30.74
C GLN A 37 -10.33 -47.78 -30.01
N GLU A 38 -9.94 -48.23 -28.82
CA GLU A 38 -8.74 -47.73 -28.14
C GLU A 38 -7.53 -47.95 -29.06
N PRO A 39 -6.72 -46.91 -29.34
CA PRO A 39 -5.44 -47.11 -29.99
C PRO A 39 -4.56 -47.94 -29.05
N LYS A 40 -4.21 -49.16 -29.47
CA LYS A 40 -3.10 -49.91 -28.89
C LYS A 40 -1.83 -49.07 -29.09
N LEU A 41 -1.42 -48.36 -28.06
CA LEU A 41 -0.07 -47.83 -27.95
C LEU A 41 0.87 -49.01 -27.72
N GLU A 42 1.61 -49.39 -28.76
CA GLU A 42 2.80 -50.20 -28.60
C GLU A 42 3.81 -49.42 -27.73
N PRO A 43 4.46 -50.07 -26.75
CA PRO A 43 5.52 -49.41 -25.99
C PRO A 43 6.67 -49.05 -26.94
N PRO A 44 7.23 -47.83 -26.86
CA PRO A 44 8.37 -47.47 -27.69
C PRO A 44 9.57 -48.34 -27.30
N ASP A 45 10.24 -48.86 -28.34
CA ASP A 45 11.48 -49.60 -28.24
C ASP A 45 12.47 -48.94 -27.28
N GLU A 46 13.11 -49.79 -26.48
CA GLU A 46 14.14 -49.44 -25.52
C GLU A 46 15.24 -48.61 -26.21
N MET A 47 15.21 -47.29 -26.03
CA MET A 47 16.35 -46.43 -26.34
C MET A 47 17.47 -46.74 -25.33
N GLU A 48 18.46 -47.50 -25.80
CA GLU A 48 19.77 -47.62 -25.14
C GLU A 48 20.35 -46.22 -24.89
N TRP A 49 20.32 -45.79 -23.63
CA TRP A 49 21.02 -44.59 -23.18
C TRP A 49 22.52 -44.86 -23.19
N MET A 50 23.19 -44.60 -24.32
CA MET A 50 24.64 -44.44 -24.32
C MET A 50 25.01 -43.16 -23.56
N GLN A 51 25.56 -43.35 -22.36
CA GLN A 51 26.17 -42.27 -21.59
C GLN A 51 27.27 -41.59 -22.42
N PRO A 52 27.28 -40.26 -22.54
CA PRO A 52 28.42 -39.57 -23.14
C PRO A 52 29.65 -39.77 -22.25
N LYS A 53 30.72 -40.33 -22.81
CA LYS A 53 32.06 -40.35 -22.23
C LYS A 53 32.48 -38.92 -21.93
N ILE A 54 32.55 -38.57 -20.66
CA ILE A 54 33.23 -37.36 -20.19
C ILE A 54 34.71 -37.72 -20.12
N GLU A 55 35.49 -37.23 -21.07
CA GLU A 55 36.95 -37.22 -20.96
C GLU A 55 37.35 -36.15 -19.93
N ALA A 56 38.27 -36.53 -19.05
CA ALA A 56 38.89 -35.61 -18.11
C ALA A 56 39.80 -34.65 -18.88
N ILE A 57 39.47 -33.35 -18.86
CA ILE A 57 40.40 -32.30 -19.23
C ILE A 57 41.10 -31.88 -17.94
N ASP A 58 42.29 -32.45 -17.79
CA ASP A 58 43.35 -31.97 -16.90
C ASP A 58 44.10 -30.81 -17.60
N ASP A 59 44.81 -30.03 -16.80
CA ASP A 59 45.74 -28.95 -17.17
C ASP A 59 45.16 -27.53 -17.36
N PHE A 60 45.33 -26.70 -16.33
CA PHE A 60 46.21 -25.51 -16.41
C PHE A 60 46.53 -25.00 -15.00
N GLU A 61 47.66 -25.45 -14.46
CA GLU A 61 48.45 -24.63 -13.53
C GLU A 61 48.95 -23.39 -14.30
N THR A 62 48.69 -22.19 -13.79
CA THR A 62 49.62 -21.07 -13.97
C THR A 62 49.47 -20.06 -12.85
N ASN A 63 50.58 -19.85 -12.16
CA ASN A 63 50.85 -18.81 -11.17
C ASN A 63 50.50 -17.41 -11.72
N TYR A 64 49.74 -16.63 -10.94
CA TYR A 64 49.65 -15.18 -11.12
C TYR A 64 50.12 -14.46 -9.86
N GLN A 65 51.37 -14.02 -9.89
CA GLN A 65 51.87 -12.87 -9.13
C GLN A 65 51.38 -11.57 -9.81
N PRO A 66 51.10 -10.51 -9.04
CA PRO A 66 50.65 -9.24 -9.62
C PRO A 66 51.84 -8.47 -10.23
N PRO A 67 51.67 -7.80 -11.39
CA PRO A 67 52.69 -6.90 -11.91
C PRO A 67 52.78 -5.65 -11.02
N ASN A 68 53.93 -5.52 -10.38
CA ASN A 68 54.46 -4.32 -9.76
C ASN A 68 55.13 -3.48 -10.85
N GLU A 69 54.46 -2.46 -11.36
CA GLU A 69 55.07 -1.34 -12.12
C GLU A 69 53.98 -0.31 -12.45
N TYR A 70 53.77 0.63 -11.53
CA TYR A 70 53.42 2.04 -11.77
C TYR A 70 53.48 2.75 -10.42
N GLN A 71 54.65 2.63 -9.79
CA GLN A 71 55.01 3.33 -8.57
C GLN A 71 56.41 3.91 -8.76
N GLU A 72 56.53 4.76 -9.79
CA GLU A 72 57.61 5.71 -9.98
C GLU A 72 57.19 6.63 -11.12
N ILE A 73 56.52 7.72 -10.77
CA ILE A 73 56.55 9.03 -11.44
C ILE A 73 55.82 9.99 -10.47
N LEU A 74 56.59 10.95 -9.96
CA LEU A 74 56.18 12.17 -9.24
C LEU A 74 55.85 12.05 -7.75
N GLU A 75 56.84 11.61 -6.97
CA GLU A 75 57.24 12.39 -5.79
C GLU A 75 57.90 13.70 -6.25
N HIS A 76 57.21 14.83 -6.09
CA HIS A 76 57.87 16.12 -5.91
C HIS A 76 57.07 16.97 -4.91
N GLN A 77 57.62 17.02 -3.70
CA GLN A 77 57.71 18.17 -2.80
C GLN A 77 56.53 19.16 -2.74
N PHE A 78 55.84 19.18 -1.60
CA PHE A 78 55.44 20.44 -0.98
C PHE A 78 55.91 20.46 0.47
N GLU A 79 57.11 21.00 0.66
CA GLU A 79 57.53 21.55 1.94
C GLU A 79 56.73 22.82 2.21
N GLN A 80 56.11 22.89 3.37
CA GLN A 80 55.68 24.15 3.97
C GLN A 80 56.93 24.89 4.48
N LYS A 81 57.16 26.14 4.04
CA LYS A 81 57.88 27.14 4.84
C LYS A 81 57.37 28.58 4.57
N PRO A 82 57.57 29.48 5.55
CA PRO A 82 56.71 30.63 5.83
C PRO A 82 57.18 31.94 5.15
N GLY A 83 56.34 32.96 5.27
CA GLY A 83 56.38 34.20 4.50
C GLY A 83 57.58 35.13 4.71
N ILE A 84 57.69 36.06 3.76
CA ILE A 84 58.48 37.30 3.83
C ILE A 84 57.65 38.40 3.16
N ILE A 85 57.59 39.54 3.85
CA ILE A 85 56.98 40.82 3.49
C ILE A 85 57.79 41.48 2.37
N ASP A 86 57.14 42.10 1.39
CA ASP A 86 57.75 43.26 0.72
C ASP A 86 56.67 44.27 0.27
N ASP A 87 56.95 45.52 0.62
CA ASP A 87 56.14 46.73 0.47
C ASP A 87 56.42 47.37 -0.89
N SER A 88 55.41 47.52 -1.76
CA SER A 88 55.42 48.59 -2.77
C SER A 88 54.01 48.91 -3.30
N GLN A 89 53.46 50.01 -2.80
CA GLN A 89 52.37 50.83 -3.38
C GLN A 89 52.82 51.52 -4.71
N PRO A 90 51.97 52.28 -5.48
CA PRO A 90 50.73 52.96 -5.08
C PRO A 90 49.51 52.99 -6.06
N SER A 91 48.34 53.19 -5.44
CA SER A 91 47.28 54.18 -5.72
C SER A 91 46.57 54.32 -7.07
N THR A 92 45.24 54.13 -7.04
CA THR A 92 44.20 55.15 -7.39
C THR A 92 42.93 54.84 -6.56
N SER A 93 42.62 55.63 -5.52
CA SER A 93 41.69 56.78 -5.51
C SER A 93 40.21 56.38 -5.60
N LEU A 94 39.52 56.31 -4.45
CA LEU A 94 38.47 57.24 -3.95
C LEU A 94 37.09 57.04 -4.63
N GLN A 95 35.94 56.93 -3.95
CA GLN A 95 35.53 57.63 -2.74
C GLN A 95 34.29 56.97 -2.07
N ASP A 96 34.11 57.36 -0.81
CA ASP A 96 33.28 56.82 0.27
C ASP A 96 31.76 56.88 0.12
N CYS A 97 31.08 56.01 0.88
CA CYS A 97 29.92 56.38 1.70
C CYS A 97 29.87 55.45 2.94
N LYS A 98 30.18 56.02 4.11
CA LYS A 98 29.90 55.45 5.44
C LYS A 98 28.43 55.68 5.79
N THR A 99 27.76 54.64 6.29
CA THR A 99 26.71 54.79 7.31
C THR A 99 26.74 53.61 8.27
N GLU A 100 26.59 53.94 9.54
CA GLU A 100 26.68 53.07 10.70
C GLU A 100 25.37 52.28 10.97
N PHE A 101 25.51 51.26 11.83
CA PHE A 101 24.49 50.54 12.59
C PHE A 101 23.43 49.69 11.84
N GLY A 102 23.59 48.38 12.00
CA GLY A 102 22.49 47.42 11.88
C GLY A 102 23.01 46.00 12.03
N HIS A 103 22.57 45.28 13.06
CA HIS A 103 22.68 43.83 13.17
C HIS A 103 22.17 43.22 11.85
N VAL A 104 23.06 42.78 10.98
CA VAL A 104 22.68 42.01 9.80
C VAL A 104 22.59 40.57 10.26
N ASP A 105 21.37 40.15 10.62
CA ASP A 105 21.02 38.75 10.53
C ASP A 105 21.42 38.28 9.14
N HIS A 106 22.40 37.37 9.07
CA HIS A 106 22.62 36.57 7.89
C HIS A 106 21.36 35.72 7.70
N ALA A 107 20.33 36.31 7.10
CA ALA A 107 19.24 35.58 6.47
C ALA A 107 19.89 34.79 5.33
N VAL A 108 20.37 33.59 5.67
CA VAL A 108 20.74 32.55 4.72
C VAL A 108 19.48 32.35 3.89
N ARG A 109 19.43 33.00 2.71
CA ARG A 109 18.41 32.73 1.71
C ARG A 109 18.51 31.25 1.43
N SER A 110 17.59 30.48 1.99
CA SER A 110 17.49 29.05 1.77
C SER A 110 17.10 28.86 0.32
N GLU A 111 18.11 28.62 -0.52
CA GLU A 111 17.89 28.32 -1.93
C GLU A 111 17.05 27.05 -2.04
N THR A 112 15.89 27.18 -2.67
CA THR A 112 15.00 26.06 -2.98
C THR A 112 15.24 25.61 -4.42
N LYS A 113 15.06 24.32 -4.68
CA LYS A 113 15.16 23.72 -6.01
C LYS A 113 13.98 22.79 -6.27
N THR A 114 13.56 22.70 -7.52
CA THR A 114 12.48 21.81 -7.97
C THR A 114 13.06 20.45 -8.38
N CYS A 115 12.43 19.37 -7.91
CA CYS A 115 12.80 18.01 -8.27
C CYS A 115 12.38 17.67 -9.69
N THR A 116 13.28 17.13 -10.51
CA THR A 116 12.96 16.76 -11.90
C THR A 116 12.07 15.52 -12.01
N LEU A 117 11.94 14.69 -10.97
CA LEU A 117 11.11 13.48 -11.00
C LEU A 117 9.70 13.66 -10.44
N CYS A 118 9.49 14.55 -9.47
CA CYS A 118 8.20 14.74 -8.81
C CYS A 118 7.70 16.19 -8.80
N SER A 119 8.46 17.12 -9.39
CA SER A 119 8.16 18.55 -9.43
C SER A 119 8.02 19.23 -8.07
N ALA A 120 8.36 18.55 -6.97
CA ALA A 120 8.32 19.12 -5.64
C ALA A 120 9.48 20.10 -5.43
N THR A 121 9.17 21.27 -4.86
CA THR A 121 10.17 22.25 -4.43
C THR A 121 10.67 21.88 -3.04
N GLN A 122 11.98 21.70 -2.90
CA GLN A 122 12.63 21.34 -1.64
C GLN A 122 13.80 22.28 -1.35
N GLN A 123 14.24 22.30 -0.09
CA GLN A 123 15.49 22.99 0.28
C GLN A 123 16.68 22.27 -0.37
N ARG A 124 17.72 23.04 -0.72
CA ARG A 124 18.90 22.54 -1.46
C ARG A 124 19.63 21.39 -0.77
N ASP A 125 19.61 21.31 0.56
CA ASP A 125 20.20 20.25 1.38
C ASP A 125 19.46 18.91 1.24
N LYS A 126 18.16 18.93 0.90
CA LYS A 126 17.33 17.73 0.67
C LYS A 126 17.31 17.26 -0.79
N MET A 127 18.17 17.85 -1.61
CA MET A 127 18.18 17.69 -3.06
C MET A 127 19.55 17.25 -3.53
N ARG A 128 19.60 16.26 -4.41
CA ARG A 128 20.84 15.69 -4.94
C ARG A 128 20.92 15.84 -6.44
N ALA A 129 22.05 16.34 -6.93
CA ALA A 129 22.34 16.37 -8.35
C ALA A 129 22.60 14.93 -8.87
N VAL A 130 21.95 14.57 -9.97
CA VAL A 130 22.17 13.30 -10.66
C VAL A 130 23.31 13.50 -11.65
N THR A 131 24.51 13.12 -11.24
CA THR A 131 25.75 13.43 -11.97
C THR A 131 26.09 12.42 -13.05
N SER A 132 25.56 11.20 -12.98
CA SER A 132 25.81 10.17 -13.98
C SER A 132 24.55 9.77 -14.75
N LYS A 133 24.73 9.49 -16.05
CA LYS A 133 23.68 8.94 -16.91
C LYS A 133 23.12 7.63 -16.36
N MET A 134 23.93 6.85 -15.64
CA MET A 134 23.49 5.58 -15.04
C MET A 134 22.59 5.78 -13.82
N GLN A 135 22.95 6.69 -12.90
CA GLN A 135 22.05 7.04 -11.78
C GLN A 135 20.71 7.54 -12.30
N ARG A 136 20.73 8.34 -13.37
CA ARG A 136 19.50 8.79 -14.03
C ARG A 136 18.67 7.62 -14.56
N THR A 137 19.30 6.68 -15.27
CA THR A 137 18.62 5.48 -15.76
C THR A 137 17.99 4.69 -14.60
N ILE A 138 18.70 4.52 -13.50
CA ILE A 138 18.20 3.81 -12.30
C ILE A 138 16.95 4.50 -11.75
N LEU A 139 17.02 5.80 -11.47
CA LEU A 139 15.89 6.55 -10.89
C LEU A 139 14.66 6.57 -11.79
N ILE A 140 14.84 6.71 -13.11
CA ILE A 140 13.74 6.72 -14.09
C ILE A 140 13.12 5.33 -14.25
N VAL A 141 13.94 4.27 -14.31
CA VAL A 141 13.43 2.89 -14.37
C VAL A 141 12.65 2.54 -13.11
N ALA A 142 13.08 3.02 -11.94
CA ALA A 142 12.33 2.86 -10.69
C ALA A 142 10.92 3.47 -10.81
N ARG A 143 10.79 4.67 -11.38
CA ARG A 143 9.48 5.32 -11.57
C ARG A 143 8.61 4.62 -12.61
N LEU A 144 9.21 4.09 -13.68
CA LEU A 144 8.51 3.26 -14.67
C LEU A 144 7.95 1.98 -14.03
N LEU A 145 8.71 1.30 -13.19
CA LEU A 145 8.28 0.09 -12.48
C LEU A 145 7.14 0.35 -11.46
N GLN A 146 6.98 1.60 -11.03
CA GLN A 146 5.86 2.03 -10.19
C GLN A 146 4.67 2.58 -10.99
N SER A 147 4.76 2.60 -12.32
CA SER A 147 3.78 3.22 -13.22
C SER A 147 3.49 4.70 -12.90
N LEU A 148 4.48 5.41 -12.34
CA LEU A 148 4.35 6.84 -11.99
C LEU A 148 4.67 7.76 -13.16
N ILE A 149 5.42 7.25 -14.14
CA ILE A 149 5.74 7.94 -15.39
C ILE A 149 5.57 6.96 -16.55
N THR A 150 5.33 7.50 -17.74
CA THR A 150 5.23 6.77 -18.99
C THR A 150 6.61 6.60 -19.66
N MET A 151 6.72 5.67 -20.60
CA MET A 151 7.95 5.52 -21.42
C MET A 151 8.29 6.78 -22.23
N LYS A 152 7.30 7.61 -22.57
CA LYS A 152 7.52 8.88 -23.28
C LYS A 152 8.20 9.90 -22.36
N GLU A 153 7.63 10.14 -21.18
CA GLU A 153 8.18 11.05 -20.16
C GLU A 153 9.57 10.58 -19.71
N ALA A 154 9.78 9.26 -19.58
CA ALA A 154 11.08 8.70 -19.26
C ALA A 154 12.15 9.04 -20.31
N LYS A 155 11.81 9.02 -21.60
CA LYS A 155 12.74 9.41 -22.69
C LYS A 155 13.04 10.91 -22.66
N GLU A 156 12.06 11.74 -22.34
CA GLU A 156 12.24 13.19 -22.16
C GLU A 156 13.18 13.50 -20.98
N LEU A 157 12.92 12.92 -19.80
CA LEU A 157 13.78 13.04 -18.61
C LEU A 157 15.22 12.54 -18.86
N MET A 158 15.39 11.52 -19.69
CA MET A 158 16.72 11.02 -20.07
C MET A 158 17.52 12.02 -20.91
N SER A 159 16.85 12.89 -21.68
CA SER A 159 17.48 13.90 -22.54
C SER A 159 17.96 15.15 -21.79
N GLU A 160 17.38 15.42 -20.63
CA GLU A 160 17.66 16.61 -19.83
C GLU A 160 19.05 16.57 -19.19
N THR A 161 19.91 17.57 -19.39
CA THR A 161 21.33 17.50 -18.95
C THR A 161 21.50 17.69 -17.45
N HIS A 162 20.63 18.48 -16.81
CA HIS A 162 20.73 18.83 -15.39
C HIS A 162 19.54 18.29 -14.61
N ASN A 163 19.75 17.16 -13.93
CA ASN A 163 18.74 16.55 -13.09
C ASN A 163 19.08 16.79 -11.62
N VAL A 164 18.15 17.40 -10.88
CA VAL A 164 18.23 17.54 -9.42
C VAL A 164 17.01 16.84 -8.84
N VAL A 165 17.23 15.94 -7.90
CA VAL A 165 16.21 14.99 -7.45
C VAL A 165 16.18 14.95 -5.92
N CYS A 166 14.98 14.84 -5.34
CA CYS A 166 14.81 14.66 -3.89
C CYS A 166 15.65 13.49 -3.38
N GLU A 167 16.26 13.65 -2.20
CA GLU A 167 17.04 12.58 -1.57
C GLU A 167 16.19 11.32 -1.33
N SER A 168 14.90 11.49 -0.97
CA SER A 168 13.96 10.38 -0.78
C SER A 168 13.84 9.48 -2.01
N HIS A 169 13.99 10.02 -3.22
CA HIS A 169 13.87 9.22 -4.44
C HIS A 169 15.05 8.27 -4.64
N PHE A 170 16.22 8.56 -4.07
CA PHE A 170 17.33 7.63 -4.07
C PHE A 170 17.01 6.44 -3.14
N GLU A 171 16.46 6.71 -1.97
CA GLU A 171 16.04 5.69 -0.98
C GLU A 171 14.88 4.84 -1.51
N GLU A 172 13.85 5.48 -2.06
CA GLU A 172 12.72 4.79 -2.69
C GLU A 172 13.19 3.89 -3.85
N SER A 173 14.13 4.36 -4.67
CA SER A 173 14.67 3.58 -5.78
C SER A 173 15.45 2.36 -5.32
N VAL A 174 16.17 2.45 -4.20
CA VAL A 174 16.87 1.31 -3.59
C VAL A 174 15.87 0.19 -3.26
N GLY A 175 14.75 0.54 -2.62
CA GLY A 175 13.68 -0.42 -2.28
C GLY A 175 13.01 -1.06 -3.50
N ILE A 176 12.95 -0.37 -4.64
CA ILE A 176 12.35 -0.90 -5.87
C ILE A 176 13.23 -1.97 -6.51
N PHE A 177 14.56 -1.79 -6.55
CA PHE A 177 15.47 -2.73 -7.21
C PHE A 177 15.93 -3.91 -6.33
N ASP A 178 15.71 -3.83 -5.02
CA ASP A 178 16.03 -4.90 -4.07
C ASP A 178 14.99 -6.05 -4.11
N VAL A 179 13.77 -5.73 -4.52
CA VAL A 179 12.73 -6.71 -4.85
C VAL A 179 13.09 -7.32 -6.21
N SER A 180 13.03 -8.66 -6.33
CA SER A 180 13.22 -9.36 -7.60
C SER A 180 12.07 -9.05 -8.58
N TYR A 181 11.98 -7.82 -9.08
CA TYR A 181 11.17 -7.46 -10.24
C TYR A 181 11.51 -8.42 -11.36
N GLY A 182 10.48 -8.87 -12.08
CA GLY A 182 10.62 -9.86 -13.13
C GLY A 182 11.77 -9.45 -14.05
N LYS A 183 12.87 -10.22 -14.03
CA LYS A 183 14.09 -9.90 -14.79
C LYS A 183 13.81 -9.62 -16.26
N LYS A 184 12.68 -10.10 -16.79
CA LYS A 184 12.17 -9.83 -18.13
C LYS A 184 11.64 -8.39 -18.30
N GLU A 185 10.79 -7.91 -17.40
CA GLU A 185 10.21 -6.56 -17.47
C GLU A 185 11.27 -5.48 -17.25
N LEU A 186 12.08 -5.64 -16.21
CA LEU A 186 13.22 -4.74 -15.96
C LEU A 186 14.17 -4.70 -17.16
N ARG A 187 14.48 -5.86 -17.76
CA ARG A 187 15.29 -5.93 -18.98
C ARG A 187 14.61 -5.25 -20.17
N SER A 188 13.30 -5.39 -20.32
CA SER A 188 12.53 -4.75 -21.38
C SER A 188 12.59 -3.22 -21.26
N LEU A 189 12.30 -2.69 -20.07
CA LEU A 189 12.34 -1.26 -19.79
C LEU A 189 13.75 -0.68 -20.01
N VAL A 190 14.78 -1.36 -19.52
CA VAL A 190 16.17 -0.93 -19.70
C VAL A 190 16.57 -0.96 -21.18
N LYS A 191 16.18 -2.00 -21.92
CA LYS A 191 16.46 -2.12 -23.36
C LYS A 191 15.74 -1.02 -24.15
N GLU A 192 14.51 -0.69 -23.79
CA GLU A 192 13.75 0.36 -24.47
C GLU A 192 14.29 1.76 -24.14
N LEU A 193 14.57 2.01 -22.86
CA LEU A 193 15.06 3.31 -22.39
C LEU A 193 16.51 3.56 -22.84
N ARG A 194 17.31 2.50 -22.93
CA ARG A 194 18.74 2.60 -23.26
C ARG A 194 19.23 1.39 -24.07
N PRO A 195 18.95 1.33 -25.38
CA PRO A 195 19.25 0.16 -26.22
C PRO A 195 20.72 -0.27 -26.25
N GLY A 196 21.66 0.66 -26.02
CA GLY A 196 23.10 0.40 -26.05
C GLY A 196 23.71 -0.11 -24.73
N ILE A 197 22.92 -0.27 -23.65
CA ILE A 197 23.44 -0.78 -22.38
C ILE A 197 23.33 -2.30 -22.31
N LYS A 198 24.42 -2.98 -21.91
CA LYS A 198 24.31 -4.39 -21.55
C LYS A 198 23.57 -4.50 -20.22
N PHE A 199 22.59 -5.38 -20.16
CA PHE A 199 21.79 -5.57 -18.94
C PHE A 199 22.66 -5.94 -17.72
N GLY A 200 23.74 -6.72 -17.92
CA GLY A 200 24.69 -7.05 -16.86
C GLY A 200 25.37 -5.82 -16.25
N ASP A 201 25.79 -4.86 -17.08
CA ASP A 201 26.43 -3.62 -16.63
C ASP A 201 25.44 -2.77 -15.82
N PHE A 202 24.17 -2.73 -16.25
CA PHE A 202 23.11 -2.05 -15.52
C PHE A 202 22.92 -2.64 -14.12
N ILE A 203 22.86 -3.98 -14.01
CA ILE A 203 22.75 -4.68 -12.72
C ILE A 203 23.95 -4.40 -11.81
N GLN A 204 25.18 -4.43 -12.34
CA GLN A 204 26.38 -4.11 -11.55
C GLN A 204 26.35 -2.67 -11.01
N VAL A 205 25.81 -1.72 -11.78
CA VAL A 205 25.69 -0.34 -11.28
C VAL A 205 24.56 -0.21 -10.28
N ILE A 206 23.43 -0.93 -10.42
CA ILE A 206 22.43 -1.02 -9.37
C ILE A 206 23.09 -1.52 -8.08
N GLN A 207 23.84 -2.63 -8.11
CA GLN A 207 24.51 -3.17 -6.92
C GLN A 207 25.45 -2.14 -6.26
N ARG A 208 26.22 -1.39 -7.05
CA ARG A 208 27.07 -0.29 -6.54
C ARG A 208 26.25 0.90 -6.02
N PHE A 209 25.11 1.20 -6.64
CA PHE A 209 24.19 2.26 -6.23
C PHE A 209 23.54 1.92 -4.87
N LEU A 210 23.20 0.65 -4.64
CA LEU A 210 22.68 0.14 -3.37
C LEU A 210 23.79 0.12 -2.28
N GLY A 211 24.98 -0.39 -2.60
CA GLY A 211 26.08 -0.55 -1.64
C GLY A 211 26.63 0.77 -1.07
N LYS A 212 26.72 1.82 -1.89
CA LYS A 212 27.26 3.13 -1.44
C LYS A 212 26.36 3.90 -0.45
N GLN A 213 25.11 3.47 -0.25
CA GLN A 213 24.20 4.12 0.72
C GLN A 213 24.21 3.43 2.11
N GLY A 214 24.78 2.21 2.21
CA GLY A 214 24.77 1.43 3.45
C GLY A 214 25.80 1.84 4.52
N GLU A 215 26.91 2.49 4.12
CA GLU A 215 28.04 2.76 5.03
C GLU A 215 27.80 3.89 6.05
N LYS A 216 26.71 4.65 5.96
CA LYS A 216 26.47 5.81 6.85
C LYS A 216 25.66 5.54 8.12
N MET A 217 25.20 4.31 8.41
CA MET A 217 24.11 4.11 9.42
C MET A 217 24.38 3.18 10.62
N GLN A 218 25.60 2.67 10.88
CA GLN A 218 25.82 1.73 11.99
C GLN A 218 26.51 2.34 13.21
N HIS A 219 25.76 3.00 14.11
CA HIS A 219 26.13 3.12 15.53
C HIS A 219 24.86 3.35 16.39
N VAL A 220 24.59 2.45 17.35
CA VAL A 220 23.93 2.63 18.68
C VAL A 220 23.00 1.45 19.11
N ALA A 221 23.57 0.57 19.95
CA ALA A 221 23.15 -0.20 21.16
C ALA A 221 21.77 -0.88 21.39
N LYS A 222 21.84 -2.10 22.01
CA LYS A 222 20.79 -3.06 22.47
C LYS A 222 20.65 -3.10 24.00
N ILE A 223 19.43 -3.31 24.55
CA ILE A 223 19.17 -3.87 25.92
C ILE A 223 17.84 -4.71 25.93
N LYS A 224 17.72 -5.75 26.80
CA LYS A 224 16.69 -6.82 26.86
C LYS A 224 16.10 -6.99 28.29
N PRO A 225 14.82 -7.42 28.50
CA PRO A 225 14.50 -8.29 29.66
C PRO A 225 13.35 -9.35 29.49
N ALA A 226 13.14 -10.18 30.53
CA ALA A 226 12.43 -11.48 30.59
C ALA A 226 11.04 -11.49 31.31
N SER A 227 10.30 -12.61 31.26
CA SER A 227 8.83 -12.80 31.52
C SER A 227 8.43 -13.88 32.56
N ILE A 228 7.20 -13.84 33.15
CA ILE A 228 6.49 -14.94 33.88
C ILE A 228 4.91 -14.81 33.78
N PRO A 229 4.06 -15.89 33.78
CA PRO A 229 2.60 -15.89 33.42
C PRO A 229 1.58 -16.52 34.45
N CYS A 230 0.23 -16.37 34.27
CA CYS A 230 -0.84 -17.37 34.65
C CYS A 230 -2.37 -17.00 34.43
N LYS A 231 -3.12 -17.85 33.67
CA LYS A 231 -4.38 -18.66 33.92
C LYS A 231 -5.82 -18.06 34.15
N THR A 232 -6.85 -18.89 33.82
CA THR A 232 -8.19 -18.59 33.25
C THR A 232 -9.41 -19.19 34.00
N THR A 233 -10.68 -18.75 33.72
CA THR A 233 -11.94 -19.59 33.56
C THR A 233 -13.28 -18.82 33.25
N HIS A 234 -13.97 -19.22 32.15
CA HIS A 234 -15.43 -19.47 31.80
C HIS A 234 -16.63 -18.43 31.83
N LYS A 235 -17.65 -18.64 30.92
CA LYS A 235 -18.58 -17.69 30.21
C LYS A 235 -20.08 -18.18 30.10
N PRO A 236 -21.11 -17.34 29.74
CA PRO A 236 -21.96 -17.50 28.50
C PRO A 236 -22.50 -16.17 27.82
N PRO A 237 -23.52 -16.14 26.90
CA PRO A 237 -23.52 -15.94 25.42
C PRO A 237 -23.72 -14.47 24.86
N GLN A 238 -23.34 -14.18 23.58
CA GLN A 238 -23.10 -12.82 22.99
C GLN A 238 -23.78 -12.49 21.61
N GLU A 239 -24.16 -11.22 21.39
CA GLU A 239 -24.54 -10.55 20.10
C GLU A 239 -23.31 -10.23 19.20
N THR A 240 -23.48 -10.12 17.88
CA THR A 240 -22.37 -10.07 16.89
C THR A 240 -21.99 -8.65 16.41
N ASP A 241 -20.73 -8.25 16.64
CA ASP A 241 -20.11 -7.00 16.18
C ASP A 241 -19.40 -7.15 14.80
N GLY A 242 -19.38 -6.11 13.96
CA GLY A 242 -18.71 -6.05 12.64
C GLY A 242 -17.58 -4.99 12.55
N HIS A 243 -16.77 -5.02 11.49
CA HIS A 243 -15.68 -4.04 11.26
C HIS A 243 -15.92 -3.20 10.02
N CYS A 244 -15.67 -1.89 10.13
CA CYS A 244 -15.69 -0.97 9.00
C CYS A 244 -14.51 -1.22 8.06
N SER A 245 -14.77 -1.49 6.79
CA SER A 245 -13.72 -1.60 5.77
C SER A 245 -12.97 -0.27 5.57
N LEU A 246 -13.62 0.87 5.80
CA LEU A 246 -13.03 2.19 5.56
C LEU A 246 -12.19 2.70 6.74
N CYS A 247 -12.73 2.68 7.97
CA CYS A 247 -12.04 3.22 9.15
C CYS A 247 -11.47 2.16 10.10
N SER A 248 -11.64 0.87 9.80
CA SER A 248 -11.23 -0.26 10.65
C SER A 248 -11.87 -0.31 12.05
N LYS A 249 -12.77 0.62 12.41
CA LYS A 249 -13.47 0.60 13.71
C LYS A 249 -14.42 -0.60 13.79
N CYS A 250 -14.52 -1.18 14.98
CA CYS A 250 -15.52 -2.21 15.27
C CYS A 250 -16.81 -1.52 15.70
N GLN A 251 -17.94 -1.85 15.09
CA GLN A 251 -19.24 -1.33 15.44
C GLN A 251 -20.29 -2.45 15.47
N PRO A 252 -21.38 -2.28 16.23
CA PRO A 252 -22.54 -3.16 16.12
C PRO A 252 -23.03 -3.23 14.68
N LEU A 253 -23.41 -4.43 14.22
CA LEU A 253 -23.94 -4.61 12.86
C LEU A 253 -25.19 -3.75 12.59
N SER A 254 -25.91 -3.33 13.64
CA SER A 254 -27.08 -2.44 13.54
C SER A 254 -26.76 -1.02 13.04
N ILE A 255 -25.51 -0.57 13.16
CA ILE A 255 -25.06 0.77 12.70
C ILE A 255 -24.04 0.67 11.56
N MET A 256 -24.08 -0.44 10.85
CA MET A 256 -23.23 -0.74 9.70
C MET A 256 -24.07 -1.18 8.52
N SER A 257 -23.64 -0.79 7.33
CA SER A 257 -24.28 -1.20 6.09
C SER A 257 -23.30 -2.03 5.26
N LYS A 258 -23.76 -3.20 4.80
CA LYS A 258 -23.08 -3.94 3.74
C LYS A 258 -23.30 -3.18 2.44
N ILE A 259 -22.22 -2.84 1.75
CA ILE A 259 -22.28 -2.14 0.47
C ILE A 259 -22.49 -3.17 -0.64
N PRO A 260 -23.57 -3.05 -1.44
CA PRO A 260 -23.96 -4.10 -2.38
C PRO A 260 -23.17 -4.09 -3.68
N ASN A 261 -22.61 -2.95 -4.09
CA ASN A 261 -21.93 -2.79 -5.37
C ASN A 261 -20.81 -1.75 -5.30
N VAL A 262 -19.96 -1.74 -6.32
CA VAL A 262 -18.82 -0.82 -6.46
C VAL A 262 -19.27 0.64 -6.67
N ASP A 263 -20.43 0.86 -7.28
CA ASP A 263 -20.98 2.20 -7.50
C ASP A 263 -21.24 2.95 -6.18
N HIS A 264 -21.75 2.26 -5.16
CA HIS A 264 -21.96 2.87 -3.85
C HIS A 264 -20.64 3.12 -3.11
N ILE A 265 -19.60 2.32 -3.40
CA ILE A 265 -18.24 2.53 -2.88
C ILE A 265 -17.65 3.81 -3.47
N LEU A 266 -17.94 4.15 -4.73
CA LEU A 266 -17.47 5.37 -5.38
C LEU A 266 -17.81 6.61 -4.55
N VAL A 267 -19.07 6.79 -4.17
CA VAL A 267 -19.50 7.98 -3.41
C VAL A 267 -18.73 8.12 -2.10
N ILE A 268 -18.54 7.01 -1.39
CA ILE A 268 -17.85 7.00 -0.09
C ILE A 268 -16.35 7.27 -0.25
N ILE A 269 -15.72 6.67 -1.26
CA ILE A 269 -14.28 6.84 -1.53
C ILE A 269 -13.97 8.25 -2.03
N ILE A 270 -14.79 8.80 -2.95
CA ILE A 270 -14.63 10.16 -3.44
C ILE A 270 -14.79 11.16 -2.30
N GLY A 271 -15.84 11.02 -1.47
CA GLY A 271 -15.98 11.84 -0.27
C GLY A 271 -14.77 11.73 0.68
N SER A 272 -14.17 10.55 0.80
CA SER A 272 -12.98 10.32 1.63
C SER A 272 -11.71 10.95 1.06
N ILE A 273 -11.57 10.99 -0.28
CA ILE A 273 -10.46 11.66 -0.98
C ILE A 273 -10.59 13.18 -0.83
N LEU A 274 -11.79 13.74 -1.04
CA LEU A 274 -12.06 15.17 -0.87
C LEU A 274 -11.76 15.64 0.56
N ARG A 275 -12.07 14.79 1.55
CA ARG A 275 -11.72 15.01 2.96
C ARG A 275 -10.24 14.79 3.29
N GLN A 276 -9.43 14.40 2.31
CA GLN A 276 -8.00 14.07 2.45
C GLN A 276 -7.71 12.93 3.45
N THR A 277 -8.70 12.09 3.72
CA THR A 277 -8.54 10.89 4.56
C THR A 277 -8.09 9.67 3.76
N TYR A 278 -8.17 9.76 2.43
CA TYR A 278 -7.68 8.77 1.48
C TYR A 278 -6.93 9.46 0.35
N THR A 279 -5.82 8.87 -0.09
CA THR A 279 -5.17 9.24 -1.36
C THR A 279 -5.77 8.44 -2.52
N ILE A 280 -5.57 8.90 -3.75
CA ILE A 280 -5.98 8.18 -4.96
C ILE A 280 -5.38 6.77 -5.00
N GLY A 281 -4.09 6.61 -4.68
CA GLY A 281 -3.45 5.30 -4.64
C GLY A 281 -4.03 4.39 -3.56
N GLN A 282 -4.35 4.93 -2.38
CA GLN A 282 -5.02 4.17 -1.31
C GLN A 282 -6.43 3.70 -1.74
N ALA A 283 -7.17 4.54 -2.46
CA ALA A 283 -8.47 4.21 -3.01
C ALA A 283 -8.40 3.10 -4.06
N GLN A 284 -7.43 3.16 -4.98
CA GLN A 284 -7.19 2.11 -5.97
C GLN A 284 -6.86 0.77 -5.31
N ILE A 285 -5.97 0.77 -4.31
CA ILE A 285 -5.63 -0.43 -3.54
C ILE A 285 -6.87 -0.96 -2.80
N PHE A 286 -7.66 -0.09 -2.18
CA PHE A 286 -8.87 -0.49 -1.47
C PHE A 286 -9.86 -1.22 -2.38
N LEU A 287 -10.08 -0.71 -3.61
CA LEU A 287 -10.99 -1.32 -4.58
C LEU A 287 -10.52 -2.69 -5.09
N GLN A 288 -9.21 -2.95 -5.11
CA GLN A 288 -8.66 -4.25 -5.50
C GLN A 288 -8.77 -5.32 -4.41
N LEU A 289 -8.91 -4.92 -3.14
CA LEU A 289 -8.80 -5.83 -1.99
C LEU A 289 -10.14 -6.22 -1.37
N VAL A 290 -11.24 -5.53 -1.72
CA VAL A 290 -12.51 -5.64 -0.99
C VAL A 290 -13.56 -6.37 -1.82
N ASP A 291 -13.75 -7.66 -1.53
CA ASP A 291 -14.84 -8.48 -2.11
C ASP A 291 -16.20 -8.18 -1.46
N THR A 292 -16.21 -7.87 -0.16
CA THR A 292 -17.42 -7.48 0.58
C THR A 292 -17.09 -6.36 1.55
N CYS A 293 -17.81 -5.25 1.42
CA CYS A 293 -17.53 -4.03 2.17
C CYS A 293 -18.62 -3.80 3.21
N TYR A 294 -18.25 -3.67 4.48
CA TYR A 294 -19.15 -3.18 5.53
C TYR A 294 -18.67 -1.81 5.95
N ILE A 295 -19.53 -0.80 5.89
CA ILE A 295 -19.16 0.57 6.21
C ILE A 295 -20.05 1.08 7.33
N CYS A 296 -19.43 1.72 8.31
CA CYS A 296 -20.15 2.39 9.40
C CYS A 296 -21.00 3.53 8.86
N HIS A 297 -22.19 3.68 9.43
CA HIS A 297 -23.14 4.73 9.07
C HIS A 297 -22.53 6.15 9.16
N GLU A 298 -21.52 6.38 10.00
CA GLU A 298 -20.82 7.68 10.12
C GLU A 298 -20.17 8.17 8.82
N HIS A 299 -19.80 7.28 7.90
CA HIS A 299 -19.11 7.66 6.66
C HIS A 299 -20.03 8.15 5.56
N PHE A 300 -21.30 7.78 5.61
CA PHE A 300 -22.30 8.15 4.61
C PHE A 300 -22.56 9.66 4.62
N PRO A 301 -23.00 10.28 5.73
CA PRO A 301 -23.24 11.72 5.77
C PRO A 301 -21.94 12.51 5.55
N SER A 302 -20.81 12.04 6.09
CA SER A 302 -19.51 12.70 5.88
C SER A 302 -19.11 12.71 4.40
N ALA A 303 -19.28 11.60 3.68
CA ALA A 303 -18.97 11.56 2.26
C ALA A 303 -19.89 12.48 1.45
N CYS A 304 -21.20 12.45 1.73
CA CYS A 304 -22.16 13.32 1.07
C CYS A 304 -21.86 14.80 1.30
N GLN A 305 -21.55 15.18 2.54
CA GLN A 305 -21.25 16.56 2.91
C GLN A 305 -20.00 17.09 2.18
N GLU A 306 -18.93 16.30 2.09
CA GLU A 306 -17.71 16.73 1.41
C GLU A 306 -17.91 16.87 -0.10
N ILE A 307 -18.71 16.00 -0.72
CA ILE A 307 -19.06 16.12 -2.13
C ILE A 307 -19.92 17.36 -2.38
N CYS A 308 -20.97 17.57 -1.57
CA CYS A 308 -21.81 18.77 -1.64
C CYS A 308 -20.97 20.05 -1.52
N LYS A 309 -20.09 20.11 -0.51
CA LYS A 309 -19.18 21.23 -0.27
C LYS A 309 -18.26 21.49 -1.45
N PHE A 310 -17.67 20.43 -2.02
CA PHE A 310 -16.79 20.55 -3.18
C PHE A 310 -17.53 21.09 -4.40
N LEU A 311 -18.71 20.55 -4.69
CA LEU A 311 -19.54 20.96 -5.83
C LEU A 311 -20.27 22.29 -5.63
N GLY A 312 -20.27 22.85 -4.42
CA GLY A 312 -20.96 24.11 -4.11
C GLY A 312 -22.49 23.96 -4.09
N ILE A 313 -22.99 22.77 -3.75
CA ILE A 313 -24.42 22.45 -3.68
C ILE A 313 -24.80 22.11 -2.23
N GLU A 314 -26.07 22.27 -1.88
CA GLU A 314 -26.57 21.97 -0.53
C GLU A 314 -26.96 20.49 -0.38
N ASP A 315 -27.31 19.83 -1.48
CA ASP A 315 -27.90 18.50 -1.50
C ASP A 315 -27.37 17.69 -2.70
N LEU A 316 -27.03 16.42 -2.49
CA LEU A 316 -26.51 15.54 -3.55
C LEU A 316 -27.51 15.30 -4.68
N ARG A 317 -28.82 15.46 -4.41
CA ARG A 317 -29.87 15.38 -5.43
C ARG A 317 -29.79 16.51 -6.45
N LEU A 318 -29.06 17.59 -6.12
CA LEU A 318 -28.82 18.76 -6.97
C LEU A 318 -27.46 18.68 -7.68
N VAL A 319 -26.82 17.50 -7.76
CA VAL A 319 -25.55 17.33 -8.46
C VAL A 319 -25.61 17.81 -9.92
N SER A 320 -26.77 17.69 -10.57
CA SER A 320 -27.02 18.15 -11.94
C SER A 320 -27.00 19.68 -12.10
N THR A 321 -27.18 20.42 -11.00
CA THR A 321 -27.22 21.89 -11.01
C THR A 321 -25.88 22.51 -10.60
N CYS A 322 -24.83 21.70 -10.36
CA CYS A 322 -23.53 22.22 -9.97
C CYS A 322 -22.80 22.89 -11.15
N GLU A 323 -21.82 23.74 -10.83
CA GLU A 323 -20.98 24.36 -11.85
C GLU A 323 -20.20 23.30 -12.62
N MET A 324 -20.27 23.33 -13.95
CA MET A 324 -19.62 22.34 -14.82
C MET A 324 -18.11 22.22 -14.59
N ASP A 325 -17.44 23.31 -14.19
CA ASP A 325 -16.01 23.30 -13.90
C ASP A 325 -15.68 22.51 -12.63
N ARG A 326 -16.51 22.63 -11.59
CA ARG A 326 -16.37 21.84 -10.36
C ARG A 326 -16.66 20.37 -10.60
N LEU A 327 -17.67 20.07 -11.43
CA LEU A 327 -17.95 18.69 -11.82
C LEU A 327 -16.77 18.09 -12.58
N LYS A 328 -16.18 18.83 -13.54
CA LYS A 328 -14.98 18.39 -14.27
C LYS A 328 -13.81 18.14 -13.32
N GLU A 329 -13.59 19.00 -12.33
CA GLU A 329 -12.52 18.82 -11.34
C GLU A 329 -12.75 17.56 -10.48
N LEU A 330 -13.99 17.34 -10.02
CA LEU A 330 -14.36 16.11 -9.32
C LEU A 330 -14.08 14.88 -10.19
N MET A 331 -14.44 14.96 -11.47
CA MET A 331 -14.24 13.88 -12.44
C MET A 331 -12.76 13.55 -12.67
N GLN A 332 -11.82 14.47 -12.45
CA GLN A 332 -10.39 14.12 -12.49
C GLN A 332 -10.02 13.11 -11.41
N SER A 333 -10.58 13.25 -10.21
CA SER A 333 -10.39 12.30 -9.12
C SER A 333 -11.14 11.00 -9.39
N VAL A 334 -12.37 11.08 -9.87
CA VAL A 334 -13.17 9.90 -10.24
C VAL A 334 -12.46 9.08 -11.30
N ASN A 335 -12.02 9.68 -12.41
CA ASN A 335 -11.42 8.95 -13.53
C ASN A 335 -10.09 8.28 -13.17
N ARG A 336 -9.38 8.78 -12.16
CA ARG A 336 -8.17 8.13 -11.65
C ARG A 336 -8.48 6.89 -10.82
N VAL A 337 -9.64 6.82 -10.17
CA VAL A 337 -10.02 5.71 -9.28
C VAL A 337 -10.96 4.72 -9.98
N PHE A 338 -11.89 5.23 -10.80
CA PHE A 338 -12.91 4.51 -11.56
C PHE A 338 -12.83 4.91 -13.04
N PRO A 339 -11.82 4.42 -13.78
CA PRO A 339 -11.67 4.76 -15.19
C PRO A 339 -12.91 4.30 -15.99
N GLY A 340 -13.37 5.17 -16.89
CA GLY A 340 -14.52 4.89 -17.78
C GLY A 340 -15.89 5.28 -17.22
N TYR A 341 -15.96 5.94 -16.06
CA TYR A 341 -17.20 6.51 -15.56
C TYR A 341 -17.44 7.86 -16.24
N SER A 342 -18.60 8.04 -16.88
CA SER A 342 -19.02 9.35 -17.39
C SER A 342 -19.57 10.22 -16.27
N ASP A 343 -19.62 11.53 -16.51
CA ASP A 343 -20.31 12.51 -15.68
C ASP A 343 -21.78 12.11 -15.40
N ALA A 344 -22.53 11.76 -16.44
CA ALA A 344 -23.92 11.31 -16.32
C ALA A 344 -24.07 10.06 -15.43
N LYS A 345 -23.12 9.11 -15.54
CA LYS A 345 -23.11 7.91 -14.69
C LYS A 345 -22.81 8.25 -13.24
N VAL A 346 -21.87 9.16 -12.99
CA VAL A 346 -21.51 9.59 -11.62
C VAL A 346 -22.67 10.32 -10.98
N GLU A 347 -23.34 11.21 -11.71
CA GLU A 347 -24.57 11.88 -11.28
C GLU A 347 -25.64 10.87 -10.86
N GLU A 348 -25.95 9.89 -11.72
CA GLU A 348 -26.94 8.86 -11.43
C GLU A 348 -26.60 8.07 -10.16
N ILE A 349 -25.32 7.67 -10.01
CA ILE A 349 -24.83 6.91 -8.85
C ILE A 349 -24.96 7.73 -7.57
N VAL A 350 -24.60 9.01 -7.60
CA VAL A 350 -24.66 9.90 -6.45
C VAL A 350 -26.11 10.08 -5.97
N ILE A 351 -27.04 10.31 -6.90
CA ILE A 351 -28.47 10.44 -6.59
C ILE A 351 -29.01 9.12 -6.02
N ARG A 352 -28.71 7.99 -6.68
CA ARG A 352 -29.17 6.66 -6.25
C ARG A 352 -28.63 6.29 -4.87
N PHE A 353 -27.37 6.63 -4.60
CA PHE A 353 -26.74 6.42 -3.30
C PHE A 353 -27.47 7.20 -2.20
N TYR A 354 -27.75 8.50 -2.45
CA TYR A 354 -28.48 9.33 -1.51
C TYR A 354 -29.85 8.74 -1.18
N GLU A 355 -30.66 8.39 -2.18
CA GLU A 355 -31.99 7.81 -1.97
C GLU A 355 -31.93 6.47 -1.24
N THR A 356 -30.95 5.62 -1.56
CA THR A 356 -30.77 4.32 -0.90
C THR A 356 -30.46 4.46 0.59
N TYR A 357 -29.61 5.43 0.95
CA TYR A 357 -29.11 5.61 2.31
C TYR A 357 -29.69 6.83 3.02
N LYS A 358 -30.78 7.41 2.49
CA LYS A 358 -31.41 8.64 2.99
C LYS A 358 -31.64 8.63 4.50
N LYS A 359 -32.22 7.55 5.01
CA LYS A 359 -32.48 7.37 6.45
C LYS A 359 -31.21 7.39 7.29
N VAL A 360 -30.10 6.88 6.76
CA VAL A 360 -28.80 6.84 7.45
C VAL A 360 -28.14 8.22 7.42
N ILE A 361 -28.20 8.89 6.27
CA ILE A 361 -27.61 10.21 6.05
C ILE A 361 -28.32 11.27 6.91
N GLU A 362 -29.66 11.26 6.91
CA GLU A 362 -30.49 12.25 7.62
C GLU A 362 -30.65 11.96 9.13
N ALA A 363 -30.42 10.73 9.59
CA ALA A 363 -30.53 10.37 11.02
C ALA A 363 -29.39 10.91 11.90
N THR A 364 -28.31 11.41 11.30
CA THR A 364 -27.19 11.98 12.05
C THR A 364 -27.52 13.43 12.42
N PRO A 365 -27.61 13.81 13.70
CA PRO A 365 -27.95 15.19 14.06
C PRO A 365 -26.91 16.14 13.48
N ARG A 366 -27.34 17.15 12.71
CA ARG A 366 -26.47 18.26 12.32
C ARG A 366 -25.89 18.87 13.59
N PRO A 367 -24.57 19.06 13.72
CA PRO A 367 -24.02 19.80 14.85
C PRO A 367 -24.64 21.21 14.85
N PRO A 368 -25.28 21.67 15.93
CA PRO A 368 -25.68 23.07 16.01
C PRO A 368 -24.42 23.93 16.03
N ALA A 369 -24.51 25.09 15.37
CA ALA A 369 -23.47 26.10 15.36
C ALA A 369 -23.01 26.41 16.78
N ILE A 370 -21.69 26.58 16.92
CA ILE A 370 -20.95 26.78 18.17
C ILE A 370 -21.65 27.80 19.07
N VAL A 371 -22.13 27.35 20.23
CA VAL A 371 -22.41 28.21 21.39
C VAL A 371 -21.58 27.69 22.56
N PRO A 372 -20.83 28.53 23.28
CA PRO A 372 -19.93 28.07 24.35
C PRO A 372 -20.75 27.61 25.55
N ALA A 373 -20.61 26.34 25.94
CA ALA A 373 -21.28 25.77 27.09
C ALA A 373 -20.51 26.06 28.40
N LYS A 374 -21.23 26.60 29.39
CA LYS A 374 -20.82 26.65 30.81
C LYS A 374 -20.80 25.25 31.43
N PRO A 375 -19.95 24.99 32.44
CA PRO A 375 -19.84 23.68 33.07
C PRO A 375 -20.83 23.51 34.23
N THR A 376 -21.47 22.34 34.29
CA THR A 376 -22.17 21.81 35.47
C THR A 376 -21.94 20.29 35.57
N PRO A 377 -22.09 19.65 36.74
CA PRO A 377 -21.02 18.87 37.34
C PRO A 377 -21.24 17.35 37.23
N ALA A 378 -20.15 16.63 37.47
CA ALA A 378 -20.05 15.18 37.38
C ALA A 378 -21.08 14.43 38.23
N ILE A 379 -21.89 13.60 37.56
CA ILE A 379 -22.61 12.50 38.18
C ILE A 379 -21.76 11.25 37.99
N ALA A 380 -21.31 10.68 39.11
CA ALA A 380 -20.58 9.43 39.17
C ALA A 380 -21.42 8.28 38.61
N GLN A 381 -21.03 7.77 37.44
CA GLN A 381 -21.56 6.52 36.91
C GLN A 381 -20.71 5.35 37.41
N LYS A 382 -21.37 4.38 38.04
CA LYS A 382 -20.82 3.05 38.37
C LYS A 382 -20.25 2.38 37.10
N PRO A 383 -19.12 1.65 37.18
CA PRO A 383 -18.53 1.05 35.99
C PRO A 383 -19.43 -0.08 35.45
N PRO A 384 -19.69 -0.12 34.13
CA PRO A 384 -20.50 -1.16 33.52
C PRO A 384 -19.72 -2.49 33.46
N ASN A 385 -20.42 -3.60 33.73
CA ASN A 385 -19.98 -4.98 33.58
C ASN A 385 -19.02 -5.19 32.38
N ALA A 386 -17.72 -5.31 32.65
CA ALA A 386 -16.70 -5.54 31.63
C ALA A 386 -16.83 -6.97 31.09
N ARG A 387 -17.41 -7.12 29.89
CA ARG A 387 -17.46 -8.41 29.18
C ARG A 387 -16.04 -8.80 28.75
N TYR A 388 -15.45 -9.80 29.42
CA TYR A 388 -14.17 -10.38 29.05
C TYR A 388 -14.32 -11.21 27.77
N LEU A 389 -13.50 -10.93 26.77
CA LEU A 389 -13.39 -11.72 25.55
C LEU A 389 -12.20 -12.68 25.70
N GLN A 390 -12.30 -13.89 25.11
CA GLN A 390 -11.19 -14.84 25.11
C GLN A 390 -10.27 -14.56 23.92
N CYS A 391 -8.98 -14.50 24.20
CA CYS A 391 -7.96 -14.44 23.16
C CYS A 391 -7.95 -15.75 22.37
N ALA A 392 -7.93 -15.66 21.04
CA ALA A 392 -7.86 -16.83 20.16
C ALA A 392 -6.55 -17.62 20.35
N LEU A 393 -5.45 -16.97 20.71
CA LEU A 393 -4.14 -17.60 20.85
C LEU A 393 -3.96 -18.21 22.24
N CYS A 394 -3.89 -17.39 23.30
CA CYS A 394 -3.64 -17.90 24.65
C CYS A 394 -4.88 -18.42 25.39
N SER A 395 -6.09 -18.27 24.82
CA SER A 395 -7.36 -18.58 25.49
C SER A 395 -7.61 -17.83 26.81
N GLU A 396 -6.76 -16.87 27.18
CA GLU A 396 -6.93 -16.07 28.39
C GLU A 396 -8.06 -15.05 28.21
N PRO A 397 -8.98 -14.94 29.20
CA PRO A 397 -9.92 -13.84 29.25
C PRO A 397 -9.15 -12.57 29.65
N LYS A 398 -9.26 -11.52 28.85
CA LYS A 398 -8.71 -10.20 29.20
C LYS A 398 -9.78 -9.13 29.01
N SER A 399 -9.53 -7.97 29.59
CA SER A 399 -10.40 -6.81 29.41
C SER A 399 -10.40 -6.38 27.94
N ARG A 400 -11.48 -5.72 27.50
CA ARG A 400 -11.56 -5.16 26.13
C ARG A 400 -10.42 -4.18 25.82
N SER A 401 -9.87 -3.51 26.84
CA SER A 401 -8.74 -2.59 26.70
C SER A 401 -7.40 -3.28 26.45
N GLU A 402 -7.30 -4.60 26.66
CA GLU A 402 -6.07 -5.39 26.52
C GLU A 402 -6.10 -6.33 25.30
N GLN A 403 -7.18 -6.26 24.51
CA GLN A 403 -7.39 -7.11 23.35
C GLN A 403 -7.80 -6.31 22.13
N LYS A 404 -7.44 -6.84 20.97
CA LYS A 404 -7.82 -6.28 19.69
C LYS A 404 -8.30 -7.38 18.76
N LYS A 405 -9.40 -7.12 18.07
CA LYS A 405 -9.86 -7.96 16.96
C LYS A 405 -9.05 -7.59 15.70
N VAL A 406 -8.44 -8.59 15.07
CA VAL A 406 -7.58 -8.44 13.88
C VAL A 406 -8.17 -9.24 12.71
N PHE A 407 -8.01 -8.72 11.50
CA PHE A 407 -8.55 -9.27 10.26
C PHE A 407 -7.55 -9.09 9.11
N GLY A 408 -7.80 -9.76 7.98
CA GLY A 408 -7.00 -9.59 6.76
C GLY A 408 -5.49 -9.74 6.96
N GLY A 409 -4.71 -8.75 6.51
CA GLY A 409 -3.25 -8.73 6.65
C GLY A 409 -2.76 -8.71 8.10
N ASP A 410 -3.45 -8.02 9.01
CA ASP A 410 -3.06 -7.97 10.43
C ASP A 410 -3.19 -9.34 11.09
N ARG A 411 -4.28 -10.06 10.76
CA ARG A 411 -4.46 -11.46 11.18
C ARG A 411 -3.34 -12.33 10.63
N LEU A 412 -2.95 -12.13 9.36
CA LEU A 412 -1.88 -12.89 8.73
C LEU A 412 -0.53 -12.66 9.43
N VAL A 413 -0.18 -11.42 9.75
CA VAL A 413 1.03 -11.06 10.51
C VAL A 413 1.05 -11.77 11.87
N ILE A 414 -0.06 -11.71 12.61
CA ILE A 414 -0.19 -12.36 13.92
C ILE A 414 0.04 -13.87 13.82
N ILE A 415 -0.63 -14.56 12.90
CA ILE A 415 -0.54 -16.02 12.80
C ILE A 415 0.84 -16.48 12.32
N VAL A 416 1.42 -15.77 11.34
CA VAL A 416 2.76 -16.09 10.81
C VAL A 416 3.80 -15.92 11.91
N GLY A 417 3.76 -14.81 12.65
CA GLY A 417 4.70 -14.57 13.73
C GLY A 417 4.66 -15.63 14.83
N HIS A 418 3.47 -16.12 15.20
CA HIS A 418 3.35 -17.17 16.21
C HIS A 418 3.76 -18.56 15.72
N VAL A 419 3.60 -18.85 14.43
CA VAL A 419 4.14 -20.09 13.84
C VAL A 419 5.67 -20.02 13.77
N LEU A 420 6.23 -18.87 13.41
CA LEU A 420 7.68 -18.66 13.37
C LEU A 420 8.34 -18.66 14.75
N LEU A 421 7.63 -18.24 15.80
CA LEU A 421 8.05 -18.48 17.19
C LEU A 421 8.01 -19.95 17.62
N GLY A 422 7.45 -20.84 16.80
CA GLY A 422 7.27 -22.25 17.13
C GLY A 422 6.20 -22.52 18.20
N ILE A 423 5.39 -21.52 18.57
CA ILE A 423 4.30 -21.67 19.56
C ILE A 423 3.19 -22.55 18.98
N TYR A 424 2.93 -22.44 17.68
CA TYR A 424 1.96 -23.27 16.96
C TYR A 424 2.58 -23.85 15.70
N SER A 425 2.16 -25.06 15.36
CA SER A 425 2.37 -25.61 14.02
C SER A 425 1.38 -25.01 13.02
N ILE A 426 1.74 -25.08 11.72
CA ILE A 426 0.86 -24.65 10.62
C ILE A 426 -0.52 -25.32 10.70
N PRO A 427 -0.66 -26.66 10.91
CA PRO A 427 -1.97 -27.30 11.00
C PRO A 427 -2.81 -26.81 12.19
N GLN A 428 -2.20 -26.61 13.36
CA GLN A 428 -2.88 -26.06 14.54
C GLN A 428 -3.40 -24.65 14.25
N MET A 429 -2.55 -23.81 13.64
CA MET A 429 -2.90 -22.44 13.29
C MET A 429 -4.04 -22.41 12.26
N LYS A 430 -3.97 -23.23 11.20
CA LYS A 430 -5.05 -23.38 10.21
C LYS A 430 -6.37 -23.75 10.88
N LYS A 431 -6.40 -24.84 11.65
CA LYS A 431 -7.61 -25.31 12.35
C LYS A 431 -8.19 -24.23 13.27
N MET A 432 -7.34 -23.45 13.94
CA MET A 432 -7.77 -22.39 14.83
C MET A 432 -8.46 -21.23 14.10
N VAL A 433 -8.01 -20.91 12.88
CA VAL A 433 -8.45 -19.74 12.11
C VAL A 433 -9.33 -20.08 10.90
N GLU A 434 -9.55 -21.36 10.63
CA GLU A 434 -10.40 -21.87 9.56
C GLU A 434 -11.85 -21.40 9.74
N GLY A 435 -12.47 -20.93 8.65
CA GLY A 435 -13.81 -20.34 8.66
C GLY A 435 -13.93 -18.98 9.38
N LYS A 436 -12.86 -18.48 10.01
CA LYS A 436 -12.86 -17.21 10.75
C LYS A 436 -12.18 -16.09 9.97
N LYS A 437 -12.96 -15.06 9.62
CA LYS A 437 -12.46 -13.84 8.95
C LYS A 437 -11.61 -12.95 9.86
N ASP A 438 -11.79 -13.08 11.17
CA ASP A 438 -11.10 -12.32 12.20
C ASP A 438 -10.81 -13.17 13.44
N ILE A 439 -9.85 -12.73 14.25
CA ILE A 439 -9.54 -13.31 15.56
C ILE A 439 -9.38 -12.20 16.60
N ILE A 440 -9.72 -12.47 17.85
CA ILE A 440 -9.45 -11.55 18.98
C ILE A 440 -8.13 -11.97 19.62
N VAL A 441 -7.20 -11.04 19.79
CA VAL A 441 -5.88 -11.32 20.35
C VAL A 441 -5.49 -10.31 21.40
N CYS A 442 -4.81 -10.76 22.45
CA CYS A 442 -4.19 -9.90 23.45
C CYS A 442 -3.14 -8.99 22.83
N HIS A 443 -3.00 -7.79 23.38
CA HIS A 443 -1.98 -6.82 22.99
C HIS A 443 -0.56 -7.42 23.04
N SER A 444 -0.26 -8.28 24.01
CA SER A 444 1.03 -8.98 24.11
C SER A 444 1.39 -9.78 22.85
N HIS A 445 0.40 -10.36 22.18
CA HIS A 445 0.62 -11.15 20.98
C HIS A 445 1.00 -10.31 19.76
N PHE A 446 0.78 -8.99 19.77
CA PHE A 446 1.25 -8.13 18.70
C PHE A 446 2.78 -8.05 18.71
N SER A 447 3.34 -7.79 19.89
CA SER A 447 4.78 -7.74 20.10
C SER A 447 5.43 -9.11 19.92
N ASP A 448 4.79 -10.19 20.40
CA ASP A 448 5.29 -11.55 20.19
C ASP A 448 5.32 -11.93 18.70
N ALA A 449 4.25 -11.67 17.95
CA ALA A 449 4.21 -11.96 16.52
C ALA A 449 5.29 -11.21 15.77
N LEU A 450 5.44 -9.90 16.05
CA LEU A 450 6.46 -9.09 15.42
C LEU A 450 7.86 -9.58 15.77
N ARG A 451 8.10 -9.90 17.05
CA ARG A 451 9.36 -10.50 17.52
C ARG A 451 9.68 -11.80 16.76
N GLY A 452 8.73 -12.71 16.61
CA GLY A 452 8.92 -13.96 15.87
C GLY A 452 9.37 -13.77 14.44
N ILE A 453 8.78 -12.80 13.76
CA ILE A 453 9.14 -12.46 12.38
C ILE A 453 10.54 -11.85 12.33
N LEU A 454 10.82 -10.85 13.17
CA LEU A 454 12.11 -10.16 13.19
C LEU A 454 13.27 -11.09 13.61
N GLU A 455 13.05 -11.98 14.59
CA GLU A 455 14.03 -12.99 15.01
C GLU A 455 14.32 -14.01 13.90
N THR A 456 13.28 -14.49 13.20
CA THR A 456 13.44 -15.38 12.04
C THR A 456 14.31 -14.71 10.98
N LEU A 457 14.05 -13.44 10.71
CA LEU A 457 14.76 -12.64 9.73
C LEU A 457 16.14 -12.16 10.22
N ALA A 458 16.48 -12.32 11.50
CA ALA A 458 17.67 -11.73 12.13
C ALA A 458 17.83 -10.23 11.88
N VAL A 459 16.73 -9.50 12.03
CA VAL A 459 16.70 -8.04 11.97
C VAL A 459 16.09 -7.49 13.27
N ASP A 460 16.40 -6.25 13.60
CA ASP A 460 15.94 -5.57 14.82
C ASP A 460 14.68 -4.72 14.60
N SER A 461 14.36 -4.39 13.34
CA SER A 461 13.19 -3.60 12.99
C SER A 461 12.57 -4.01 11.65
N VAL A 462 11.31 -3.63 11.44
CA VAL A 462 10.57 -3.88 10.20
C VAL A 462 11.24 -3.17 9.00
N GLU A 463 11.78 -1.98 9.22
CA GLU A 463 12.50 -1.22 8.19
C GLU A 463 13.77 -1.94 7.72
N ASN A 464 14.34 -2.80 8.58
CA ASN A 464 15.54 -3.56 8.28
C ASN A 464 15.26 -4.93 7.68
N ILE A 465 14.00 -5.33 7.43
CA ILE A 465 13.64 -6.64 6.86
C ILE A 465 14.41 -6.93 5.56
N TRP A 466 14.58 -5.92 4.70
CA TRP A 466 15.30 -6.02 3.44
C TRP A 466 16.78 -6.37 3.60
N LYS A 467 17.36 -6.13 4.78
CA LYS A 467 18.74 -6.52 5.13
C LYS A 467 18.85 -7.99 5.53
N SER A 468 17.72 -8.69 5.68
CA SER A 468 17.70 -10.11 6.03
C SER A 468 18.22 -10.99 4.88
N PRO A 469 19.06 -12.00 5.16
CA PRO A 469 19.42 -13.02 4.18
C PRO A 469 18.20 -13.62 3.46
N MET A 470 18.25 -13.70 2.13
CA MET A 470 17.12 -14.13 1.30
C MET A 470 16.61 -15.54 1.64
N ASN A 471 17.45 -16.44 2.15
CA ASN A 471 17.01 -17.75 2.63
C ASN A 471 16.07 -17.66 3.85
N ARG A 472 16.25 -16.68 4.75
CA ARG A 472 15.36 -16.43 5.89
C ARG A 472 14.05 -15.79 5.46
N ILE A 473 14.11 -14.83 4.54
CA ILE A 473 12.91 -14.26 3.91
C ILE A 473 12.09 -15.36 3.23
N ARG A 474 12.75 -16.25 2.48
CA ARG A 474 12.09 -17.39 1.83
C ARG A 474 11.41 -18.32 2.84
N TYR A 475 12.10 -18.67 3.92
CA TYR A 475 11.55 -19.50 5.00
C TYR A 475 10.32 -18.87 5.67
N MET A 476 10.38 -17.56 5.97
CA MET A 476 9.21 -16.81 6.45
C MET A 476 8.07 -16.89 5.42
N MET A 477 8.36 -16.70 4.13
CA MET A 477 7.36 -16.74 3.07
C MET A 477 6.76 -18.11 2.81
N GLU A 478 7.50 -19.20 3.03
CA GLU A 478 6.94 -20.56 3.03
C GLU A 478 5.83 -20.70 4.09
N THR A 479 6.05 -20.11 5.27
CA THR A 479 5.04 -20.05 6.33
C THR A 479 3.83 -19.19 5.91
N VAL A 480 4.07 -18.03 5.27
CA VAL A 480 3.01 -17.15 4.76
C VAL A 480 2.16 -17.87 3.69
N THR A 481 2.79 -18.52 2.71
CA THR A 481 2.11 -19.27 1.65
C THR A 481 1.40 -20.51 2.19
N ALA A 482 1.94 -21.15 3.24
CA ALA A 482 1.23 -22.24 3.88
C ALA A 482 -0.04 -21.77 4.58
N LEU A 483 -0.05 -20.57 5.19
CA LEU A 483 -1.17 -20.04 5.99
C LEU A 483 -2.14 -19.12 5.23
N SER A 484 -1.84 -18.78 3.97
CA SER A 484 -2.65 -17.89 3.14
C SER A 484 -2.67 -18.34 1.68
N HIS A 485 -3.51 -17.71 0.86
CA HIS A 485 -3.50 -17.94 -0.60
C HIS A 485 -2.41 -17.12 -1.32
N LEU A 486 -1.53 -16.42 -0.59
CA LEU A 486 -0.48 -15.61 -1.21
C LEU A 486 0.61 -16.50 -1.80
N SER A 487 0.99 -16.20 -3.04
CA SER A 487 2.13 -16.86 -3.68
C SER A 487 3.44 -16.52 -2.97
N GLN A 488 4.41 -17.43 -3.03
CA GLN A 488 5.75 -17.23 -2.46
C GLN A 488 6.50 -16.05 -3.14
N ALA A 489 6.10 -15.68 -4.36
CA ALA A 489 6.64 -14.54 -5.10
C ALA A 489 6.14 -13.18 -4.55
N SER A 490 5.14 -13.17 -3.68
CA SER A 490 4.47 -11.97 -3.17
C SER A 490 5.05 -11.46 -1.83
N HIS A 491 6.35 -11.61 -1.59
CA HIS A 491 7.00 -11.18 -0.34
C HIS A 491 6.80 -9.68 -0.05
N LEU A 492 6.78 -8.85 -1.10
CA LEU A 492 6.50 -7.41 -0.98
C LEU A 492 5.13 -7.11 -0.36
N TYR A 493 4.11 -7.93 -0.65
CA TYR A 493 2.79 -7.76 -0.06
C TYR A 493 2.78 -8.04 1.44
N PHE A 494 3.46 -9.11 1.86
CA PHE A 494 3.55 -9.43 3.28
C PHE A 494 4.39 -8.40 4.04
N ILE A 495 5.48 -7.91 3.45
CA ILE A 495 6.28 -6.83 4.05
C ILE A 495 5.47 -5.54 4.17
N THR A 496 4.67 -5.19 3.15
CA THR A 496 3.72 -4.07 3.23
C THR A 496 2.70 -4.27 4.35
N PHE A 497 2.24 -5.50 4.60
CA PHE A 497 1.39 -5.78 5.76
C PHE A 497 2.13 -5.57 7.07
N LEU A 498 3.41 -5.93 7.18
CA LEU A 498 4.22 -5.70 8.37
C LEU A 498 4.43 -4.22 8.67
N GLU A 499 4.73 -3.41 7.65
CA GLU A 499 4.89 -1.96 7.79
C GLU A 499 3.59 -1.30 8.25
N LYS A 500 2.48 -1.64 7.59
CA LYS A 500 1.14 -1.14 7.98
C LYS A 500 0.75 -1.61 9.37
N PHE A 501 1.05 -2.86 9.72
CA PHE A 501 0.78 -3.42 11.03
C PHE A 501 1.56 -2.67 12.12
N LYS A 502 2.87 -2.44 11.90
CA LYS A 502 3.71 -1.66 12.84
C LYS A 502 3.17 -0.25 13.03
N LEU A 503 2.84 0.45 11.94
CA LEU A 503 2.31 1.81 12.00
C LEU A 503 0.96 1.87 12.73
N LYS A 504 0.05 0.97 12.35
CA LYS A 504 -1.33 0.89 12.87
C LYS A 504 -1.38 0.54 14.36
N TYR A 505 -0.43 -0.25 14.85
CA TYR A 505 -0.40 -0.74 16.23
C TYR A 505 0.78 -0.19 17.04
N SER A 506 1.35 0.95 16.64
CA SER A 506 2.47 1.59 17.33
C SER A 506 2.20 1.87 18.82
N ASP A 507 0.98 2.29 19.18
CA ASP A 507 0.56 2.50 20.58
C ASP A 507 0.52 1.21 21.42
N ILE A 508 0.36 0.06 20.77
CA ILE A 508 0.34 -1.26 21.41
C ILE A 508 1.77 -1.81 21.51
N LEU A 509 2.56 -1.62 20.46
CA LEU A 509 3.93 -2.12 20.34
C LEU A 509 4.95 -1.32 21.16
N SER A 510 4.62 -0.10 21.57
CA SER A 510 5.47 0.78 22.39
C SER A 510 5.29 0.59 23.91
N LYS A 511 4.35 -0.27 24.33
CA LYS A 511 4.13 -0.68 25.71
C LYS A 511 4.83 -2.00 25.99
#